data_AF-A0A351ATR1-F1
#
_entry.id   AF-A0A351ATR1-F1
#
_cell.length_a   1.000
_cell.length_b   1.000
_cell.length_c   1.000
_cell.angle_alpha   90.00
_cell.angle_beta   90.00
_cell.angle_gamma   90.00
#
_symmetry.space_group_name_H-M   'P 1'
#
loop_
_entity.id
_entity.type
_entity.pdbx_description
1 polymer ?
#
loop_
_entity_poly.entity_id
_entity_poly.type
_entity_poly.pdbx_seq_one_letter_code
_entity_poly.pdbx_strand_id
1 'polypeptide(L)' 'GTAKGGVSVAVKDELGLPVRFVGVGEGIDDLQPFDADDFAKALLG' A
#
# COMPACT_ATOMS: atom_id res chain seq x y z
N GLY A 1 8.15 -10.59 2.25
CA GLY A 1 6.91 -9.80 2.38
C GLY A 1 6.29 -9.47 1.03
N THR A 2 6.19 -10.45 0.13
CA THR A 2 5.81 -10.24 -1.29
C THR A 2 4.32 -10.41 -1.56
N ALA A 3 3.53 -10.89 -0.59
CA ALA A 3 2.10 -11.17 -0.75
C ALA A 3 1.17 -9.97 -0.46
N LYS A 4 1.63 -8.93 0.25
CA LYS A 4 0.76 -7.79 0.64
C LYS A 4 0.69 -6.68 -0.42
N GLY A 5 1.74 -6.50 -1.23
CA GLY A 5 1.80 -5.38 -2.17
C GLY A 5 0.90 -5.52 -3.41
N GLY A 6 0.58 -6.74 -3.82
CA GLY A 6 -0.31 -6.98 -4.97
C GLY A 6 -1.77 -6.55 -4.72
N VAL A 7 -2.24 -6.59 -3.46
CA VAL A 7 -3.63 -6.28 -3.11
C VAL A 7 -3.96 -4.81 -3.32
N SER A 8 -3.05 -3.89 -2.99
CA SER A 8 -3.31 -2.45 -3.08
C SER A 8 -3.46 -1.98 -4.53
N VAL A 9 -2.73 -2.62 -5.46
CA VAL A 9 -2.83 -2.34 -6.91
C VAL A 9 -4.16 -2.87 -7.45
N ALA A 10 -4.55 -4.10 -7.07
CA ALA A 10 -5.81 -4.70 -7.49
C ALA A 10 -7.03 -3.92 -6.98
N VAL A 11 -7.00 -3.43 -5.73
CA VAL A 11 -8.07 -2.61 -5.12
C VAL A 11 -8.28 -1.31 -5.89
N LYS A 12 -7.19 -0.63 -6.31
CA LYS A 12 -7.29 0.58 -7.14
C LYS A 12 -7.90 0.25 -8.50
N ASP A 13 -7.46 -0.83 -9.13
CA ASP A 13 -7.93 -1.22 -10.47
C ASP A 13 -9.42 -1.62 -10.47
N GLU A 14 -9.86 -2.33 -9.42
CA GLU A 14 -11.23 -2.81 -9.29
C GLU A 14 -12.22 -1.71 -8.85
N LEU A 15 -11.81 -0.80 -7.95
CA LEU A 15 -12.71 0.21 -7.38
C LEU A 15 -12.53 1.62 -7.98
N GLY A 16 -11.43 1.89 -8.66
CA GLY A 16 -11.10 3.23 -9.19
C GLY A 16 -10.87 4.28 -8.10
N LEU A 17 -10.78 3.88 -6.83
CA LEU A 17 -10.63 4.77 -5.69
C LEU A 17 -9.14 4.93 -5.29
N PRO A 18 -8.70 6.14 -4.92
CA PRO A 18 -7.34 6.37 -4.46
C PRO A 18 -7.14 5.78 -3.05
N VAL A 19 -6.07 5.00 -2.88
CA VAL A 19 -5.59 4.61 -1.55
C VAL A 19 -5.05 5.85 -0.84
N ARG A 20 -5.51 6.10 0.39
CA ARG A 20 -5.15 7.29 1.17
C ARG A 20 -4.10 7.01 2.24
N PHE A 21 -4.19 5.86 2.87
CA PHE A 21 -3.30 5.44 3.97
C PHE A 21 -2.96 3.97 3.82
N VAL A 22 -1.79 3.59 4.33
CA VAL A 22 -1.30 2.21 4.38
C VAL A 22 -0.77 1.91 5.77
N GLY A 23 -1.09 0.73 6.28
CA GLY A 23 -0.50 0.21 7.52
C GLY A 23 0.79 -0.52 7.21
N VAL A 24 1.91 -0.03 7.75
CA VAL A 24 3.25 -0.64 7.57
C VAL A 24 3.66 -1.54 8.74
N GLY A 25 2.81 -1.65 9.78
CA GLY A 25 3.01 -2.43 11.00
C GLY A 25 1.68 -2.67 11.72
N GLU A 26 1.75 -3.05 13.00
CA GLU A 26 0.56 -3.39 13.82
C GLU A 26 0.21 -2.32 14.85
N GLY A 27 1.09 -1.33 15.07
CA GLY A 27 0.87 -0.21 15.98
C GLY A 27 -0.05 0.85 15.39
N ILE A 28 -0.66 1.66 16.26
CA ILE A 28 -1.50 2.79 15.84
C ILE A 28 -0.72 3.85 15.07
N ASP A 29 0.57 3.99 15.39
CA ASP A 29 1.49 4.94 14.75
C ASP A 29 2.04 4.42 13.40
N ASP A 30 1.74 3.16 13.04
CA ASP A 30 2.18 2.56 11.78
C ASP A 30 1.23 2.85 10.62
N LEU A 31 0.22 3.71 10.83
CA LEU A 31 -0.66 4.21 9.78
C LEU A 31 -0.05 5.43 9.11
N GLN A 32 0.35 5.29 7.86
CA GLN A 32 1.05 6.33 7.11
C GLN A 32 0.26 6.75 5.86
N PRO A 33 0.38 8.00 5.40
CA PRO A 33 -0.13 8.40 4.09
C PRO A 33 0.42 7.48 3.00
N PHE A 34 -0.43 7.13 2.03
CA PHE A 34 -0.01 6.27 0.93
C PHE A 34 0.81 7.08 -0.10
N ASP A 35 2.01 6.59 -0.39
CA ASP A 35 2.86 7.06 -1.48
C ASP A 35 3.07 5.92 -2.49
N ALA A 36 2.71 6.17 -3.75
CA ALA A 36 2.75 5.16 -4.79
C ALA A 36 4.18 4.79 -5.22
N ASP A 37 5.10 5.76 -5.19
CA ASP A 37 6.49 5.55 -5.60
C ASP A 37 7.22 4.72 -4.55
N ASP A 38 7.04 5.04 -3.27
CA ASP A 38 7.63 4.28 -2.18
C ASP A 38 7.02 2.89 -2.05
N PHE A 39 5.71 2.74 -2.30
CA PHE A 39 5.07 1.44 -2.37
C PHE A 39 5.61 0.59 -3.52
N ALA A 40 5.78 1.17 -4.72
CA ALA A 40 6.36 0.47 -5.86
C ALA A 40 7.81 0.05 -5.62
N LYS A 41 8.62 0.92 -5.00
CA LYS A 41 9.99 0.58 -4.59
C LYS A 41 10.02 -0.57 -3.58
N ALA A 42 9.15 -0.55 -2.57
CA ALA A 42 9.05 -1.61 -1.57
C ALA A 42 8.55 -2.94 -2.15
N LEU A 43 7.77 -2.91 -3.23
CA LEU A 43 7.26 -4.09 -3.91
C LEU A 43 8.30 -4.73 -4.85
N LEU A 44 9.14 -3.91 -5.47
CA LEU A 44 10.13 -4.34 -6.46
C LEU A 44 11.55 -4.54 -5.88
N GLY A 45 11.73 -4.28 -4.57
CA GLY A 45 12.97 -4.48 -3.81
C GLY A 45 13.23 -5.92 -3.41
#